data_AF-N9GRH3-F1
#
_entry.id   AF-N9GRH3-F1
#
_cell.length_a   1.000
_cell.length_b   1.000
_cell.length_c   1.000
_cell.angle_alpha   90.00
_cell.angle_beta   90.00
_cell.angle_gamma   90.00
#
_symmetry.space_group_name_H-M   'P 1'
#
loop_
_entity.id
_entity.type
_entity.pdbx_description
1 polymer ?
#
loop_
_entity_poly.entity_id
_entity_poly.type
_entity_poly.pdbx_seq_one_letter_code
_entity_poly.pdbx_strand_id
1 'polypeptide(L)'
;MDWVAALHRHHDHSVSIFNQQNSRFCETVICDQCNSADGAAKRNLMLPKEFSFSPYEIGQFVITTPHGKHQINFHLAWSIYQQLNRPN
;
A
#
# COMPACT_ATOMS: atom_id res chain seq x y z
N MET A 1 -3.33 -23.93 19.96
CA MET A 1 -3.96 -22.83 19.21
C MET A 1 -3.00 -22.47 18.11
N ASP A 2 -3.34 -22.81 16.88
CA ASP A 2 -2.51 -22.47 15.72
C ASP A 2 -2.72 -20.99 15.40
N TRP A 3 -1.63 -20.31 15.06
CA TRP A 3 -1.66 -18.91 14.68
C TRP A 3 -2.29 -18.81 13.29
N VAL A 4 -3.50 -18.28 13.20
CA VAL A 4 -4.17 -17.98 11.92
C VAL A 4 -3.84 -16.55 11.53
N ALA A 5 -3.17 -16.36 10.40
CA ALA A 5 -2.96 -15.04 9.80
C ALA A 5 -3.98 -14.83 8.67
N ALA A 6 -4.71 -13.72 8.72
CA ALA A 6 -5.55 -13.31 7.60
C ALA A 6 -4.67 -12.80 6.44
N LEU A 7 -4.89 -13.35 5.24
CA LEU A 7 -4.15 -13.04 4.03
C LEU A 7 -5.07 -12.39 2.99
N HIS A 8 -4.53 -11.46 2.21
CA HIS A 8 -5.25 -10.69 1.20
C HIS A 8 -4.53 -10.75 -0.14
N ARG A 9 -5.31 -10.92 -1.22
CA ARG A 9 -4.81 -10.67 -2.59
C ARG A 9 -4.78 -9.16 -2.81
N HIS A 10 -3.58 -8.65 -3.06
CA HIS A 10 -3.30 -7.24 -3.28
C HIS A 10 -2.88 -7.03 -4.73
N HIS A 11 -3.54 -6.11 -5.42
CA HIS A 11 -3.25 -5.77 -6.82
C HIS A 11 -3.30 -4.26 -7.01
N ASP A 12 -2.71 -3.81 -8.12
CA ASP A 12 -2.70 -2.41 -8.47
C ASP A 12 -4.06 -1.96 -9.00
N HIS A 13 -4.58 -0.87 -8.45
CA HIS A 13 -5.79 -0.23 -8.96
C HIS A 13 -5.46 0.95 -9.91
N SER A 14 -4.18 1.35 -10.00
CA SER A 14 -3.76 2.67 -10.52
C SER A 14 -3.76 2.79 -12.04
N VAL A 15 -4.13 1.72 -12.76
CA VAL A 15 -4.15 1.64 -14.22
C VAL A 15 -4.96 2.78 -14.85
N SER A 16 -6.11 3.11 -14.26
CA SER A 16 -6.98 4.20 -14.73
C SER A 16 -6.41 5.60 -14.49
N ILE A 17 -5.59 5.78 -13.45
CA ILE A 17 -5.06 7.10 -13.06
C ILE A 17 -3.86 7.49 -13.90
N PHE A 18 -2.96 6.54 -14.14
CA PHE A 18 -1.74 6.82 -14.88
C PHE A 18 -1.91 6.67 -16.40
N ASN A 19 -3.13 6.39 -16.88
CA ASN A 19 -3.41 6.04 -18.28
C ASN A 19 -2.42 4.98 -18.82
N GLN A 20 -2.06 4.03 -17.94
CA GLN A 20 -1.07 3.00 -18.25
C GLN A 20 -1.77 1.80 -18.86
N GLN A 21 -1.08 1.12 -19.79
CA GLN A 21 -1.59 -0.14 -20.35
C GLN A 21 -1.47 -1.31 -19.37
N ASN A 22 -0.53 -1.22 -18.42
CA ASN A 22 -0.19 -2.29 -17.48
C ASN A 22 -0.27 -1.81 -16.02
N SER A 23 -0.47 -2.74 -15.09
CA SER A 23 -0.37 -2.47 -13.65
C SER A 23 1.06 -2.11 -13.24
N ARG A 24 1.22 -1.26 -12.23
CA ARG A 24 2.54 -0.87 -11.67
C ARG A 24 3.25 -2.03 -10.98
N PHE A 25 2.49 -3.02 -10.49
CA PHE A 25 3.01 -4.22 -9.85
C PHE A 25 2.07 -5.41 -10.10
N CYS A 26 2.62 -6.63 -10.03
CA CYS A 26 1.85 -7.87 -10.16
C CYS A 26 0.99 -8.11 -8.91
N GLU A 27 -0.16 -8.78 -9.10
CA GLU A 27 -0.95 -9.27 -7.96
C GLU A 27 -0.07 -10.16 -7.05
N THR A 28 -0.21 -9.97 -5.74
CA THR A 28 0.50 -10.77 -4.74
C THR A 28 -0.36 -10.99 -3.49
N VAL A 29 0.13 -11.85 -2.58
CA VAL A 29 -0.51 -12.10 -1.28
C VAL A 29 0.25 -11.36 -0.19
N ILE A 30 -0.46 -10.53 0.59
CA ILE A 30 0.07 -9.83 1.77
C ILE A 30 -0.77 -10.14 3.00
N CYS A 31 -0.25 -9.81 4.19
CA CYS A 31 -1.03 -9.94 5.42
C CYS A 31 -2.13 -8.86 5.49
N ASP A 32 -3.18 -9.14 6.27
CA ASP A 32 -4.29 -8.22 6.50
C ASP A 32 -3.86 -6.85 7.05
N GLN A 33 -2.83 -6.81 7.89
CA GLN A 33 -2.33 -5.54 8.43
C GLN A 33 -1.64 -4.68 7.36
N CYS A 34 -0.89 -5.27 6.42
CA CYS A 34 -0.31 -4.54 5.30
C CYS A 34 -1.40 -4.02 4.34
N ASN A 35 -2.41 -4.84 4.06
CA ASN A 35 -3.57 -4.41 3.25
C ASN A 35 -4.32 -3.25 3.93
N SER A 36 -4.55 -3.36 5.23
CA SER A 36 -5.15 -2.29 6.03
C SER A 36 -4.30 -1.01 6.05
N ALA A 37 -2.97 -1.13 6.04
CA ALA A 37 -2.05 0.00 6.00
C ALA A 37 -2.13 0.77 4.67
N ASP A 38 -2.19 0.10 3.51
CA ASP A 38 -2.45 0.73 2.21
C ASP A 38 -3.77 1.52 2.25
N GLY A 39 -4.87 0.87 2.66
CA GLY A 39 -6.17 1.52 2.77
C GLY A 39 -6.18 2.71 3.74
N ALA A 40 -5.50 2.61 4.88
CA ALA A 40 -5.42 3.68 5.87
C ALA A 40 -4.57 4.86 5.38
N ALA A 41 -3.42 4.61 4.75
CA ALA A 41 -2.59 5.64 4.14
C ALA A 41 -3.36 6.44 3.09
N LYS A 42 -4.07 5.74 2.18
CA LYS A 42 -4.90 6.37 1.15
C LYS A 42 -5.98 7.27 1.73
N ARG A 43 -6.71 6.79 2.74
CA ARG A 43 -7.77 7.58 3.40
C ARG A 43 -7.21 8.80 4.15
N ASN A 44 -6.10 8.63 4.88
CA ASN A 44 -5.51 9.71 5.67
C ASN A 44 -4.94 10.83 4.80
N LEU A 45 -4.30 10.47 3.68
CA LEU A 45 -3.65 11.39 2.76
C LEU A 45 -4.58 11.87 1.62
N MET A 46 -5.86 11.46 1.64
CA MET A 46 -6.85 11.78 0.60
C MET A 46 -6.35 11.43 -0.82
N LEU A 47 -5.66 10.29 -0.95
CA LEU A 47 -5.18 9.80 -2.25
C LEU A 47 -6.36 9.30 -3.11
N PRO A 48 -6.20 9.30 -4.44
CA PRO A 48 -7.22 8.75 -5.33
C PRO A 48 -7.64 7.32 -4.96
N LYS A 49 -8.93 7.01 -5.12
CA LYS A 49 -9.49 5.71 -4.72
C LYS A 49 -8.91 4.56 -5.54
N GLU A 50 -8.59 4.85 -6.79
CA GLU A 50 -8.01 3.93 -7.74
C GLU A 50 -6.49 3.83 -7.57
N PHE A 51 -5.86 4.50 -6.61
CA PHE A 51 -4.45 4.28 -6.31
C PHE A 51 -4.27 3.10 -5.34
N SER A 52 -3.15 2.38 -5.47
CA SER A 52 -2.67 1.42 -4.45
C SER A 52 -1.16 1.47 -4.35
N PHE A 53 -0.61 1.42 -3.14
CA PHE A 53 0.82 1.22 -2.95
C PHE A 53 1.24 -0.21 -3.31
N SER A 54 2.40 -0.38 -3.93
CA SER A 54 2.99 -1.71 -4.15
C SER A 54 3.42 -2.35 -2.83
N PRO A 55 3.57 -3.68 -2.74
CA PRO A 55 4.05 -4.35 -1.52
C PRO A 55 5.39 -3.80 -1.01
N TYR A 56 6.28 -3.44 -1.94
CA TYR A 56 7.56 -2.83 -1.63
C TYR A 56 7.38 -1.42 -1.03
N GLU A 57 6.50 -0.60 -1.61
CA GLU A 57 6.17 0.72 -1.08
C GLU A 57 5.53 0.63 0.31
N ILE A 58 4.60 -0.30 0.51
CA ILE A 58 3.97 -0.58 1.82
C ILE A 58 5.04 -0.92 2.87
N GLY A 59 5.99 -1.79 2.52
CA GLY A 59 7.09 -2.17 3.41
C GLY A 59 8.00 -1.03 3.84
N GLN A 60 8.03 0.10 3.10
CA GLN A 60 8.82 1.26 3.49
C GLN A 60 8.14 2.10 4.58
N PHE A 61 6.82 2.28 4.50
CA PHE A 61 6.10 3.15 5.45
C PHE A 61 5.41 2.41 6.59
N VAL A 62 5.34 1.08 6.54
CA VAL A 62 4.85 0.26 7.64
C VAL A 62 5.95 0.06 8.68
N ILE A 63 5.64 0.38 9.94
CA ILE A 63 6.51 0.13 11.09
C ILE A 63 5.91 -1.06 11.85
N THR A 64 6.65 -2.17 11.90
CA THR A 64 6.23 -3.41 12.56
C THR A 64 6.83 -3.53 13.96
N THR A 65 6.01 -3.97 14.93
CA THR A 65 6.46 -4.36 16.26
C THR A 65 6.00 -5.78 16.55
N PRO A 66 6.84 -6.67 17.14
CA PRO A 66 6.39 -7.99 17.58
C PRO A 66 5.13 -7.90 18.45
N HIS A 67 4.13 -8.74 18.15
CA HIS A 67 2.82 -8.75 18.83
C HIS A 67 2.03 -7.42 18.78
N GLY A 68 2.48 -6.45 17.98
CA GLY A 68 1.88 -5.14 17.84
C GLY A 68 1.08 -4.97 16.55
N LYS A 69 0.23 -3.96 16.52
CA LYS A 69 -0.38 -3.48 15.29
C LYS A 69 0.64 -2.69 14.47
N HIS A 70 0.56 -2.80 13.15
CA HIS A 70 1.34 -1.98 12.25
C HIS A 70 1.05 -0.50 12.50
N GLN A 71 2.11 0.28 12.66
CA GLN A 71 2.04 1.74 12.64
C GLN A 71 2.38 2.22 11.23
N ILE A 72 1.87 3.39 10.86
CA ILE A 72 1.99 3.92 9.50
C ILE A 72 2.75 5.24 9.56
N ASN A 73 3.85 5.31 8.83
CA ASN A 73 4.55 6.57 8.57
C ASN A 73 3.89 7.29 7.40
N PHE A 74 2.88 8.12 7.69
CA PHE A 74 2.13 8.85 6.67
C PHE A 74 3.00 9.84 5.87
N HIS A 75 4.05 10.40 6.49
CA HIS A 75 4.98 11.29 5.80
C HIS A 75 5.76 10.56 4.69
N LEU A 76 6.24 9.36 4.99
CA LEU A 76 6.93 8.54 4.00
C LEU A 76 5.98 8.03 2.92
N ALA A 77 4.77 7.59 3.29
CA ALA A 77 3.74 7.21 2.32
C ALA A 77 3.41 8.35 1.35
N TRP A 78 3.29 9.58 1.86
CA TRP A 78 3.08 10.78 1.03
C TRP A 78 4.28 11.04 0.10
N SER A 79 5.50 10.96 0.63
CA SER A 79 6.72 11.18 -0.16
C SER A 79 6.84 10.18 -1.32
N ILE A 80 6.51 8.90 -1.08
CA ILE A 80 6.46 7.87 -2.11
C ILE A 80 5.41 8.23 -3.17
N TYR A 81 4.20 8.59 -2.76
CA TYR A 81 3.15 8.99 -3.70
C TYR A 81 3.57 10.18 -4.56
N GLN A 82 4.19 11.21 -3.97
CA GLN A 82 4.69 12.36 -4.72
C GLN A 82 5.78 11.99 -5.73
N GLN A 83 6.69 11.08 -5.38
CA GLN A 83 7.74 10.60 -6.29
C GLN A 83 7.14 9.87 -7.50
N LEU A 84 6.08 9.07 -7.30
CA LEU A 84 5.38 8.37 -8.38
C LEU A 84 4.63 9.33 -9.32
N ASN A 85 4.23 10.51 -8.83
CA ASN A 85 3.44 11.49 -9.59
C ASN A 85 4.27 12.65 -10.15
N ARG A 86 5.61 12.60 -10.05
CA ARG A 86 6.45 13.63 -10.66
C ARG A 86 6.41 13.51 -12.18
N PRO A 87 6.08 14.58 -12.92
CA PRO A 87 6.29 14.60 -14.36
C PRO A 87 7.80 14.50 -14.65
N ASN A 88 8.18 13.66 -15.61
CA ASN A 88 9.53 13.63 -16.17
C ASN A 88 9.85 14.94 -16.89
#